data_AF-A0A847F663-F1
#
_entry.id   AF-A0A847F663-F1
#
_cell.length_a   1.000
_cell.length_b   1.000
_cell.length_c   1.000
_cell.angle_alpha   90.00
_cell.angle_beta   90.00
_cell.angle_gamma   90.00
#
_symmetry.space_group_name_H-M   'P 1'
#
loop_
_entity.id
_entity.type
_entity.pdbx_description
1 polymer ?
#
loop_
_entity_poly.entity_id
_entity_poly.type
_entity_poly.pdbx_seq_one_letter_code
_entity_poly.pdbx_strand_id
1 'polypeptide(L)'
;YLLDVASEAKIYEAQIVPQLGLPIAPHTVFVLSLFAVMSRLYRPVRAHYRDERLGAIAASLNPAEKALLLSYGEVPRRLDPLDAALLAKHIPAVADEHRLGPAREGVDGVSPRTIRSILLSLASKAEAIITPLDALEALGQFIEERGDGLFRLNPDAGYYAPRELLRLAKEAWLDRGEMELSSASGLFLEGDTERLFQRYIQHISHADRGERFINPITAAEEAPSESFMCSIEARITETGGPEFRREQIARIADHALRSEDGELDLGAIFPDLIQRLEASYYEEYRRELRALLEAAKDRLSAALVDEAEQLGKGSLSSRPDSDPSSDVEALIGSMRDRYGYDPRALLVLIETILRERYEFIG
;
A
#
# COMPACT_ATOMS: atom_id res chain seq x y z
N TYR A 1 -15.76 20.70 -11.75
CA TYR A 1 -14.34 20.47 -11.39
C TYR A 1 -13.93 19.10 -11.89
N LEU A 2 -12.62 18.83 -12.04
CA LEU A 2 -12.16 17.49 -12.44
C LEU A 2 -12.42 16.48 -11.33
N LEU A 3 -12.71 15.24 -11.74
CA LEU A 3 -12.97 14.10 -10.87
C LEU A 3 -11.88 13.02 -11.00
N ASP A 4 -10.81 13.35 -11.73
CA ASP A 4 -9.69 12.47 -12.03
C ASP A 4 -8.42 13.02 -11.36
N VAL A 5 -7.88 12.28 -10.41
CA VAL A 5 -6.73 12.65 -9.58
C VAL A 5 -5.49 12.83 -10.44
N ALA A 6 -5.28 11.95 -11.42
CA ALA A 6 -4.11 12.00 -12.30
C ALA A 6 -4.10 13.26 -13.18
N SER A 7 -5.24 13.62 -13.74
CA SER A 7 -5.41 14.83 -14.56
C SER A 7 -5.30 16.09 -13.73
N GLU A 8 -5.89 16.10 -12.53
CA GLU A 8 -5.76 17.20 -11.58
C GLU A 8 -4.29 17.41 -11.19
N ALA A 9 -3.58 16.34 -10.83
CA ALA A 9 -2.16 16.39 -10.46
C ALA A 9 -1.28 16.90 -11.62
N LYS A 10 -1.49 16.37 -12.83
CA LYS A 10 -0.77 16.82 -14.05
C LYS A 10 -0.91 18.32 -14.30
N ILE A 11 -2.07 18.90 -14.01
CA ILE A 11 -2.28 20.35 -14.17
C ILE A 11 -1.40 21.12 -13.17
N TYR A 12 -1.35 20.68 -11.92
CA TYR A 12 -0.53 21.32 -10.89
C TYR A 12 0.96 21.15 -11.15
N GLU A 13 1.39 19.95 -11.55
CA GLU A 13 2.77 19.66 -11.95
C GLU A 13 3.21 20.50 -13.15
N ALA A 14 2.36 20.65 -14.16
CA ALA A 14 2.71 21.42 -15.35
C ALA A 14 2.67 22.94 -15.13
N GLN A 15 1.69 23.43 -14.38
CA GLN A 15 1.42 24.87 -14.30
C GLN A 15 1.93 25.53 -13.03
N ILE A 16 1.97 24.83 -11.89
CA ILE A 16 2.23 25.43 -10.58
C ILE A 16 3.62 25.09 -10.08
N VAL A 17 4.00 23.81 -10.11
CA VAL A 17 5.31 23.33 -9.61
C VAL A 17 6.50 24.13 -10.17
N PRO A 18 6.58 24.46 -11.48
CA PRO A 18 7.68 25.25 -12.02
C PRO A 18 7.77 26.67 -11.46
N GLN A 19 6.68 27.22 -10.91
CA GLN A 19 6.63 28.56 -10.34
C GLN A 19 7.05 28.58 -8.86
N LEU A 20 7.15 27.43 -8.20
CA LEU A 20 7.44 27.35 -6.76
C LEU A 20 8.89 27.69 -6.43
N GLY A 21 9.82 27.49 -7.37
CA GLY A 21 11.25 27.74 -7.16
C GLY A 21 11.92 26.80 -6.15
N LEU A 22 11.20 25.79 -5.65
CA LEU A 22 11.68 24.78 -4.71
C LEU A 22 11.37 23.37 -5.25
N PRO A 23 12.23 22.38 -4.97
CA PRO A 23 11.91 20.98 -5.17
C PRO A 23 10.62 20.57 -4.46
N ILE A 24 9.90 19.63 -5.07
CA ILE A 24 8.72 19.01 -4.50
C ILE A 24 8.97 17.50 -4.39
N ALA A 25 8.70 16.95 -3.21
CA ALA A 25 8.85 15.53 -2.98
C ALA A 25 7.81 14.71 -3.76
N PRO A 26 8.10 13.43 -4.05
CA PRO A 26 7.13 12.52 -4.63
C PRO A 26 5.83 12.48 -3.83
N HIS A 27 4.71 12.30 -4.53
CA HIS A 27 3.33 12.26 -4.02
C HIS A 27 2.79 13.52 -3.34
N THR A 28 3.55 14.62 -3.19
CA THR A 28 3.03 15.85 -2.58
C THR A 28 1.85 16.42 -3.38
N VAL A 29 1.98 16.50 -4.71
CA VAL A 29 0.89 16.96 -5.59
C VAL A 29 -0.26 15.95 -5.62
N PHE A 30 0.05 14.65 -5.56
CA PHE A 30 -0.95 13.60 -5.49
C PHE A 30 -1.86 13.75 -4.26
N VAL A 31 -1.29 13.98 -3.07
CA VAL A 31 -2.06 14.19 -1.82
C VAL A 31 -3.05 15.35 -1.96
N LEU A 32 -2.58 16.49 -2.46
CA LEU A 32 -3.42 17.67 -2.67
C LEU A 32 -4.52 17.43 -3.70
N SER A 33 -4.17 16.75 -4.79
CA SER A 33 -5.10 16.42 -5.88
C SER A 33 -6.16 15.41 -5.43
N LEU A 34 -5.75 14.40 -4.66
CA LEU A 34 -6.64 13.40 -4.10
C LEU A 34 -7.62 14.04 -3.14
N PHE A 35 -7.15 14.88 -2.19
CA PHE A 35 -8.04 15.63 -1.30
C PHE A 35 -9.06 16.48 -2.07
N ALA A 36 -8.59 17.20 -3.10
CA ALA A 36 -9.45 18.02 -3.94
C ALA A 36 -10.51 17.18 -4.68
N VAL A 37 -10.12 16.05 -5.28
CA VAL A 37 -11.04 15.16 -6.00
C VAL A 37 -12.04 14.51 -5.04
N MET A 38 -11.59 13.95 -3.92
CA MET A 38 -12.50 13.33 -2.94
C MET A 38 -13.58 14.31 -2.46
N SER A 39 -13.22 15.59 -2.30
CA SER A 39 -14.17 16.64 -1.89
C SER A 39 -15.26 16.97 -2.91
N ARG A 40 -15.15 16.44 -4.14
CA ARG A 40 -16.05 16.69 -5.28
C ARG A 40 -16.93 15.49 -5.62
N LEU A 41 -16.67 14.33 -5.02
CA LEU A 41 -17.35 13.08 -5.30
C LEU A 41 -18.57 12.92 -4.40
N TYR A 42 -19.63 12.33 -4.96
CA TYR A 42 -20.78 11.86 -4.21
C TYR A 42 -20.62 10.38 -3.90
N ARG A 43 -21.21 9.97 -2.77
CA ARG A 43 -21.35 8.56 -2.44
C ARG A 43 -22.18 7.84 -3.52
N PRO A 44 -21.74 6.66 -3.99
CA PRO A 44 -22.56 5.84 -4.87
C PRO A 44 -23.84 5.37 -4.17
N VAL A 45 -24.96 5.39 -4.89
CA VAL A 45 -26.28 4.99 -4.38
C VAL A 45 -26.60 3.59 -4.89
N ARG A 46 -26.72 2.62 -3.97
CA ARG A 46 -26.98 1.21 -4.29
C ARG A 46 -28.12 1.00 -5.30
N ALA A 47 -29.21 1.76 -5.17
CA ALA A 47 -30.40 1.64 -6.01
C ALA A 47 -30.20 2.09 -7.48
N HIS A 48 -29.10 2.78 -7.81
CA HIS A 48 -28.79 3.20 -9.18
C HIS A 48 -28.22 2.06 -10.05
N TYR A 49 -27.83 0.95 -9.42
CA TYR A 49 -27.20 -0.18 -10.10
C TYR A 49 -28.22 -1.29 -10.37
N ARG A 50 -28.20 -1.84 -11.58
CA ARG A 50 -29.07 -2.97 -11.96
C ARG A 50 -28.66 -4.27 -11.24
N ASP A 51 -27.37 -4.45 -11.07
CA ASP A 51 -26.80 -5.55 -10.31
C ASP A 51 -26.73 -5.14 -8.83
N GLU A 52 -27.46 -5.85 -7.97
CA GLU A 52 -27.54 -5.54 -6.54
C GLU A 52 -26.20 -5.71 -5.81
N ARG A 53 -25.37 -6.66 -6.25
CA ARG A 53 -24.04 -6.91 -5.66
C ARG A 53 -23.11 -5.78 -6.04
N LEU A 54 -23.09 -5.38 -7.31
CA LEU A 54 -22.34 -4.20 -7.75
C LEU A 54 -22.78 -2.93 -7.00
N GLY A 55 -24.09 -2.72 -6.84
CA GLY A 55 -24.61 -1.57 -6.11
C GLY A 55 -24.20 -1.55 -4.64
N ALA A 56 -24.13 -2.72 -3.98
CA ALA A 56 -23.64 -2.84 -2.61
C ALA A 56 -22.14 -2.53 -2.51
N ILE A 57 -21.33 -3.06 -3.43
CA ILE A 57 -19.89 -2.80 -3.51
C ILE A 57 -19.65 -1.30 -3.72
N ALA A 58 -20.28 -0.71 -4.74
CA ALA A 58 -20.12 0.71 -5.07
C ALA A 58 -20.50 1.61 -3.89
N ALA A 59 -21.64 1.35 -3.23
CA ALA A 59 -22.10 2.13 -2.08
C ALA A 59 -21.23 1.96 -0.81
N SER A 60 -20.36 0.95 -0.79
CA SER A 60 -19.37 0.71 0.27
C SER A 60 -18.06 1.48 0.06
N LEU A 61 -17.81 2.01 -1.14
CA LEU A 61 -16.56 2.70 -1.45
C LEU A 61 -16.46 3.98 -0.62
N ASN A 62 -15.35 4.14 0.09
CA ASN A 62 -15.01 5.41 0.70
C ASN A 62 -14.56 6.42 -0.39
N PRO A 63 -14.45 7.73 -0.07
CA PRO A 63 -14.08 8.75 -1.05
C PRO A 63 -12.75 8.47 -1.77
N ALA A 64 -11.74 7.95 -1.06
CA ALA A 64 -10.43 7.69 -1.63
C ALA A 64 -10.44 6.48 -2.55
N GLU A 65 -11.07 5.38 -2.11
CA GLU A 65 -11.30 4.18 -2.91
C GLU A 65 -12.01 4.53 -4.22
N LYS A 66 -13.06 5.36 -4.16
CA LYS A 66 -13.74 5.82 -5.37
C LYS A 66 -12.83 6.68 -6.24
N ALA A 67 -12.12 7.65 -5.66
CA ALA A 67 -11.23 8.54 -6.42
C ALA A 67 -10.10 7.77 -7.13
N LEU A 68 -9.48 6.81 -6.44
CA LEU A 68 -8.40 5.97 -6.96
C LEU A 68 -8.91 4.97 -8.01
N LEU A 69 -10.08 4.38 -7.79
CA LEU A 69 -10.75 3.52 -8.78
C LEU A 69 -11.01 4.28 -10.09
N LEU A 70 -11.58 5.49 -10.00
CA LEU A 70 -11.92 6.28 -11.18
C LEU A 70 -10.69 6.80 -11.92
N SER A 71 -9.59 7.09 -11.20
CA SER A 71 -8.41 7.72 -11.79
C SER A 71 -7.36 6.74 -12.29
N TYR A 72 -7.18 5.64 -11.56
CA TYR A 72 -6.10 4.68 -11.78
C TYR A 72 -6.61 3.26 -12.05
N GLY A 73 -7.91 3.02 -11.94
CA GLY A 73 -8.47 1.66 -11.99
C GLY A 73 -8.13 0.83 -10.75
N GLU A 74 -7.67 1.47 -9.67
CA GLU A 74 -7.27 0.80 -8.43
C GLU A 74 -8.51 0.30 -7.68
N VAL A 75 -8.65 -1.02 -7.61
CA VAL A 75 -9.72 -1.68 -6.86
C VAL A 75 -9.32 -1.83 -5.39
N PRO A 76 -10.21 -1.62 -4.41
CA PRO A 76 -9.86 -1.74 -3.00
C PRO A 76 -9.38 -3.15 -2.64
N ARG A 77 -8.21 -3.23 -1.98
CA ARG A 77 -7.59 -4.51 -1.57
C ARG A 77 -8.41 -5.32 -0.56
N ARG A 78 -9.36 -4.68 0.14
CA ARG A 78 -10.27 -5.33 1.09
C ARG A 78 -11.39 -6.15 0.43
N LEU A 79 -11.59 -5.98 -0.88
CA LEU A 79 -12.61 -6.74 -1.61
C LEU A 79 -12.07 -8.14 -1.92
N ASP A 80 -12.94 -9.14 -1.85
CA ASP A 80 -12.59 -10.46 -2.34
C ASP A 80 -12.35 -10.44 -3.87
N PRO A 81 -11.63 -11.43 -4.43
CA PRO A 81 -11.26 -11.42 -5.85
C PRO A 81 -12.46 -11.34 -6.81
N LEU A 82 -13.61 -11.91 -6.42
CA LEU A 82 -14.82 -11.91 -7.25
C LEU A 82 -15.49 -10.54 -7.25
N ASP A 83 -15.62 -9.91 -6.08
CA ASP A 83 -16.10 -8.53 -5.93
C ASP A 83 -15.18 -7.53 -6.64
N ALA A 84 -13.86 -7.73 -6.51
CA ALA A 84 -12.86 -6.90 -7.15
C ALA A 84 -12.96 -6.96 -8.69
N ALA A 85 -13.07 -8.17 -9.25
CA ALA A 85 -13.25 -8.37 -10.68
C ALA A 85 -14.58 -7.79 -11.19
N LEU A 86 -15.66 -7.95 -10.42
CA LEU A 86 -16.96 -7.38 -10.74
C LEU A 86 -16.91 -5.85 -10.80
N LEU A 87 -16.28 -5.21 -9.81
CA LEU A 87 -16.12 -3.77 -9.76
C LEU A 87 -15.24 -3.25 -10.90
N ALA A 88 -14.08 -3.89 -11.14
CA ALA A 88 -13.15 -3.52 -12.21
C ALA A 88 -13.83 -3.48 -13.58
N LYS A 89 -14.67 -4.49 -13.87
CA LYS A 89 -15.43 -4.57 -15.12
C LYS A 89 -16.45 -3.44 -15.29
N HIS A 90 -16.95 -2.87 -14.19
CA HIS A 90 -18.05 -1.90 -14.19
C HIS A 90 -17.65 -0.51 -13.70
N ILE A 91 -16.36 -0.16 -13.74
CA ILE A 91 -15.87 1.20 -13.45
C ILE A 91 -16.65 2.28 -14.24
N PRO A 92 -16.95 2.12 -15.54
CA PRO A 92 -17.74 3.12 -16.28
C PRO A 92 -19.12 3.38 -15.67
N ALA A 93 -19.76 2.37 -15.09
CA ALA A 93 -21.06 2.53 -14.45
C ALA A 93 -20.96 3.39 -13.17
N VAL A 94 -19.88 3.22 -12.39
CA VAL A 94 -19.60 4.04 -11.20
C VAL A 94 -19.24 5.48 -11.59
N ALA A 95 -18.49 5.66 -12.68
CA ALA A 95 -18.09 6.97 -13.20
C ALA A 95 -19.28 7.78 -13.75
N ASP A 96 -20.20 7.12 -14.46
CA ASP A 96 -21.33 7.78 -15.11
C ASP A 96 -22.54 8.00 -14.18
N GLU A 97 -22.55 7.43 -12.96
CA GLU A 97 -23.69 7.44 -12.03
C GLU A 97 -24.28 8.85 -11.82
N HIS A 98 -23.41 9.83 -11.53
CA HIS A 98 -23.81 11.21 -11.23
C HIS A 98 -23.59 12.16 -12.42
N ARG A 99 -23.36 11.63 -13.62
CA ARG A 99 -23.06 12.44 -14.81
C ARG A 99 -24.28 13.23 -15.30
N LEU A 100 -25.46 12.63 -15.22
CA LEU A 100 -26.73 13.19 -15.69
C LEU A 100 -27.72 13.23 -14.52
N GLY A 101 -27.78 14.36 -13.81
CA GLY A 101 -28.69 14.51 -12.67
C GLY A 101 -28.59 15.89 -12.00
N PRO A 102 -29.44 16.18 -10.99
CA PRO A 102 -29.33 17.39 -10.20
C PRO A 102 -28.09 17.38 -9.27
N ALA A 103 -27.67 16.21 -8.79
CA ALA A 103 -26.49 16.01 -7.95
C ALA A 103 -25.24 15.71 -8.79
N ARG A 104 -24.84 16.64 -9.66
CA ARG A 104 -23.65 16.45 -10.51
C ARG A 104 -22.36 16.57 -9.70
N GLU A 105 -21.51 15.56 -9.78
CA GLU A 105 -20.18 15.58 -9.17
C GLU A 105 -19.31 16.71 -9.73
N GLY A 106 -18.50 17.28 -8.85
CA GLY A 106 -17.61 18.38 -9.19
C GLY A 106 -18.28 19.74 -9.39
N VAL A 107 -19.56 19.89 -9.04
CA VAL A 107 -20.18 21.22 -8.89
C VAL A 107 -19.70 21.89 -7.60
N ASP A 108 -19.69 21.14 -6.50
CA ASP A 108 -19.18 21.56 -5.20
C ASP A 108 -17.81 20.90 -4.89
N GLY A 109 -17.17 21.32 -3.79
CA GLY A 109 -15.87 20.82 -3.35
C GLY A 109 -14.75 21.84 -3.45
N VAL A 110 -13.54 21.43 -3.08
CA VAL A 110 -12.35 22.28 -3.06
C VAL A 110 -11.95 22.64 -4.50
N SER A 111 -11.85 23.95 -4.75
CA SER A 111 -11.54 24.46 -6.09
C SER A 111 -10.05 24.32 -6.44
N PRO A 112 -9.68 24.22 -7.73
CA PRO A 112 -8.27 24.21 -8.12
C PRO A 112 -7.49 25.48 -7.72
N ARG A 113 -8.19 26.62 -7.58
CA ARG A 113 -7.59 27.87 -7.10
C ARG A 113 -7.16 27.77 -5.64
N THR A 114 -7.92 27.03 -4.84
CA THR A 114 -7.60 26.77 -3.44
C THR A 114 -6.32 25.95 -3.33
N ILE A 115 -6.21 24.85 -4.08
CA ILE A 115 -4.99 24.03 -4.10
C ILE A 115 -3.79 24.82 -4.61
N ARG A 116 -3.97 25.64 -5.65
CA ARG A 116 -2.93 26.57 -6.10
C ARG A 116 -2.46 27.52 -4.99
N SER A 117 -3.38 28.10 -4.23
CA SER A 117 -3.05 28.99 -3.11
C SER A 117 -2.26 28.26 -2.03
N ILE A 118 -2.63 27.01 -1.71
CA ILE A 118 -1.92 26.17 -0.75
C ILE A 118 -0.50 25.90 -1.22
N LEU A 119 -0.31 25.44 -2.47
CA LEU A 119 1.01 25.17 -3.05
C LEU A 119 1.92 26.41 -3.02
N LEU A 120 1.40 27.58 -3.40
CA LEU A 120 2.17 28.83 -3.36
C LEU A 120 2.53 29.23 -1.92
N SER A 121 1.62 29.04 -0.97
CA SER A 121 1.90 29.29 0.45
C SER A 121 2.95 28.33 1.00
N LEU A 122 2.94 27.07 0.59
CA LEU A 122 3.95 26.09 1.00
C LEU A 122 5.33 26.49 0.51
N ALA A 123 5.46 26.90 -0.76
CA ALA A 123 6.74 27.35 -1.31
C ALA A 123 7.30 28.58 -0.59
N SER A 124 6.45 29.47 -0.05
CA SER A 124 6.92 30.63 0.73
C SER A 124 7.40 30.28 2.14
N LYS A 125 7.00 29.12 2.68
CA LYS A 125 7.31 28.68 4.06
C LYS A 125 8.41 27.61 4.11
N ALA A 126 8.51 26.77 3.08
CA ALA A 126 9.45 25.66 3.04
C ALA A 126 10.90 26.15 2.91
N GLU A 127 11.80 25.52 3.68
CA GLU A 127 13.22 25.90 3.68
C GLU A 127 14.02 25.24 2.55
N ALA A 128 13.68 24.00 2.17
CA ALA A 128 14.46 23.22 1.21
C ALA A 128 13.60 22.46 0.20
N ILE A 129 12.62 21.69 0.66
CA ILE A 129 11.76 20.85 -0.16
C ILE A 129 10.35 20.86 0.40
N ILE A 130 9.35 20.78 -0.46
CA ILE A 130 7.94 20.65 -0.06
C ILE A 130 7.57 19.17 -0.04
N THR A 131 7.15 18.66 1.12
CA THR A 131 6.83 17.26 1.37
C THR A 131 5.32 16.99 1.41
N PRO A 132 4.89 15.72 1.30
CA PRO A 132 3.48 15.36 1.50
C PRO A 132 2.98 15.71 2.90
N LEU A 133 3.86 15.68 3.91
CA LEU A 133 3.51 16.09 5.27
C LEU A 133 3.18 17.59 5.32
N ASP A 134 3.98 18.44 4.69
CA ASP A 134 3.69 19.88 4.59
C ASP A 134 2.33 20.13 3.91
N ALA A 135 2.04 19.37 2.85
CA ALA A 135 0.75 19.43 2.17
C ALA A 135 -0.42 19.02 3.06
N LEU A 136 -0.28 17.94 3.84
CA LEU A 136 -1.29 17.49 4.80
C LEU A 136 -1.50 18.53 5.91
N GLU A 137 -0.44 19.11 6.44
CA GLU A 137 -0.53 20.16 7.47
C GLU A 137 -1.22 21.41 6.95
N ALA A 138 -0.89 21.85 5.73
CA ALA A 138 -1.54 22.99 5.10
C ALA A 138 -3.03 22.72 4.80
N LEU A 139 -3.38 21.50 4.40
CA LEU A 139 -4.78 21.09 4.28
C LEU A 139 -5.49 21.08 5.64
N GLY A 140 -4.83 20.61 6.70
CA GLY A 140 -5.33 20.67 8.07
C GLY A 140 -5.66 22.09 8.52
N GLN A 141 -4.70 23.01 8.35
CA GLN A 141 -4.90 24.45 8.62
C GLN A 141 -6.05 25.03 7.79
N PHE A 142 -6.11 24.71 6.50
CA PHE A 142 -7.20 25.14 5.63
C PHE A 142 -8.58 24.63 6.11
N ILE A 143 -8.67 23.39 6.60
CA ILE A 143 -9.90 22.83 7.16
C ILE A 143 -10.29 23.58 8.43
N GLU A 144 -9.34 23.86 9.32
CA GLU A 144 -9.58 24.59 10.57
C GLU A 144 -10.05 26.02 10.32
N GLU A 145 -9.43 26.73 9.37
CA GLU A 145 -9.82 28.09 8.96
C GLU A 145 -11.24 28.16 8.39
N ARG A 146 -11.66 27.12 7.65
CA ARG A 146 -12.99 27.06 7.01
C ARG A 146 -14.07 26.52 7.93
N GLY A 147 -13.70 25.67 8.88
CA GLY A 147 -14.61 25.01 9.82
C GLY A 147 -15.74 24.24 9.12
N ASP A 148 -16.90 24.19 9.79
CA ASP A 148 -18.08 23.46 9.32
C ASP A 148 -18.65 23.99 7.98
N GLY A 149 -18.23 25.18 7.55
CA GLY A 149 -18.63 25.80 6.29
C GLY A 149 -17.86 25.33 5.06
N LEU A 150 -16.89 24.41 5.19
CA LEU A 150 -16.08 23.96 4.06
C LEU A 150 -16.94 23.29 2.97
N PHE A 151 -17.92 22.50 3.38
CA PHE A 151 -18.87 21.83 2.47
C PHE A 151 -20.29 22.25 2.78
N ARG A 152 -21.09 22.46 1.73
CA ARG A 152 -22.54 22.74 1.86
C ARG A 152 -23.35 21.49 2.19
N LEU A 153 -22.78 20.33 1.92
CA LEU A 153 -23.40 19.02 2.05
C LEU A 153 -23.04 18.42 3.40
N ASN A 154 -24.00 17.70 3.99
CA ASN A 154 -23.75 16.99 5.23
C ASN A 154 -22.82 15.79 4.99
N PRO A 155 -21.94 15.48 5.95
CA PRO A 155 -21.13 14.27 5.90
C PRO A 155 -21.98 13.00 5.79
N ASP A 156 -21.59 12.07 4.91
CA ASP A 156 -22.18 10.73 4.81
C ASP A 156 -21.09 9.71 4.45
N ALA A 157 -20.94 8.66 5.27
CA ALA A 157 -19.97 7.57 5.08
C ALA A 157 -18.55 8.04 4.67
N GLY A 158 -18.07 9.13 5.28
CA GLY A 158 -16.75 9.73 5.02
C GLY A 158 -16.73 10.75 3.86
N TYR A 159 -17.75 10.79 3.00
CA TYR A 159 -17.91 11.86 2.01
C TYR A 159 -18.24 13.18 2.70
N TYR A 160 -17.69 14.28 2.20
CA TYR A 160 -17.87 15.62 2.75
C TYR A 160 -17.51 15.74 4.25
N ALA A 161 -16.69 14.83 4.78
CA ALA A 161 -16.15 14.87 6.13
C ALA A 161 -14.68 15.35 6.08
N PRO A 162 -14.38 16.65 6.30
CA PRO A 162 -13.06 17.22 6.00
C PRO A 162 -11.88 16.48 6.64
N ARG A 163 -12.00 16.13 7.93
CA ARG A 163 -10.96 15.41 8.67
C ARG A 163 -10.77 13.98 8.15
N GLU A 164 -11.85 13.32 7.74
CA GLU A 164 -11.77 11.99 7.16
C GLU A 164 -11.13 12.03 5.77
N LEU A 165 -11.45 13.03 4.95
CA LEU A 165 -10.77 13.24 3.67
C LEU A 165 -9.27 13.47 3.85
N LEU A 166 -8.86 14.23 4.87
CA LEU A 166 -7.45 14.44 5.18
C LEU A 166 -6.77 13.14 5.62
N ARG A 167 -7.42 12.37 6.50
CA ARG A 167 -6.95 11.06 6.98
C ARG A 167 -6.75 10.10 5.81
N LEU A 168 -7.74 9.98 4.93
CA LEU A 168 -7.71 9.13 3.74
C LEU A 168 -6.62 9.56 2.75
N ALA A 169 -6.37 10.86 2.57
CA ALA A 169 -5.28 11.34 1.72
C ALA A 169 -3.90 10.96 2.28
N LYS A 170 -3.73 11.02 3.62
CA LYS A 170 -2.53 10.54 4.31
C LYS A 170 -2.36 9.03 4.13
N GLU A 171 -3.40 8.25 4.33
CA GLU A 171 -3.36 6.79 4.14
C GLU A 171 -2.94 6.41 2.71
N ALA A 172 -3.56 7.03 1.69
CA ALA A 172 -3.21 6.76 0.30
C ALA A 172 -1.75 7.11 -0.04
N TRP A 173 -1.19 8.15 0.60
CA TRP A 173 0.23 8.46 0.47
C TRP A 173 1.11 7.41 1.14
N LEU A 174 0.79 7.01 2.37
CA LEU A 174 1.56 6.00 3.10
C LEU A 174 1.52 4.64 2.39
N ASP A 175 0.36 4.23 1.86
CA ASP A 175 0.22 2.97 1.13
C ASP A 175 1.10 2.94 -0.14
N ARG A 176 1.20 4.08 -0.85
CA ARG A 176 2.10 4.22 -2.01
C ARG A 176 3.57 4.18 -1.59
N GLY A 177 3.93 4.97 -0.57
CA GLY A 177 5.32 5.00 -0.08
C GLY A 177 5.78 3.67 0.51
N GLU A 178 4.92 2.95 1.24
CA GLU A 178 5.21 1.62 1.77
C GLU A 178 5.37 0.61 0.63
N MET A 179 4.54 0.67 -0.42
CA MET A 179 4.71 -0.16 -1.62
C MET A 179 6.03 0.12 -2.35
N GLU A 180 6.44 1.38 -2.45
CA GLU A 180 7.69 1.79 -3.07
C GLU A 180 8.91 1.33 -2.25
N LEU A 181 8.88 1.53 -0.94
CA LEU A 181 9.90 1.03 0.01
C LEU A 181 9.99 -0.50 -0.03
N SER A 182 8.85 -1.17 -0.04
CA SER A 182 8.75 -2.63 -0.15
C SER A 182 9.36 -3.13 -1.46
N SER A 183 9.10 -2.43 -2.57
CA SER A 183 9.68 -2.76 -3.87
C SER A 183 11.18 -2.42 -3.95
N ALA A 184 11.65 -1.43 -3.18
CA ALA A 184 13.03 -0.96 -3.16
C ALA A 184 13.94 -1.70 -2.19
N SER A 185 13.39 -2.31 -1.16
CA SER A 185 14.14 -3.10 -0.20
C SER A 185 14.73 -4.37 -0.79
N GLY A 186 14.20 -4.85 -1.94
CA GLY A 186 14.56 -6.15 -2.49
C GLY A 186 14.14 -7.32 -1.61
N LEU A 187 13.45 -7.04 -0.49
CA LEU A 187 12.82 -8.04 0.36
C LEU A 187 11.68 -8.63 -0.47
N PHE A 188 11.79 -9.92 -0.77
CA PHE A 188 10.75 -10.63 -1.49
C PHE A 188 9.45 -10.59 -0.67
N LEU A 189 8.38 -10.06 -1.24
CA LEU A 189 7.07 -10.62 -0.97
C LEU A 189 7.07 -11.98 -1.71
N GLU A 190 7.32 -13.08 -0.99
CA GLU A 190 7.09 -14.40 -1.57
C GLU A 190 5.58 -14.57 -1.82
N GLY A 191 5.15 -14.21 -3.03
CA GLY A 191 3.81 -14.45 -3.57
C GLY A 191 3.60 -15.92 -3.96
N ASP A 192 4.14 -16.83 -3.17
CA ASP A 192 4.02 -18.27 -3.41
C ASP A 192 3.74 -19.04 -2.13
N THR A 193 3.16 -18.41 -1.09
CA THR A 193 2.76 -19.12 0.13
C THR A 193 1.87 -20.33 -0.18
N GLU A 194 1.00 -20.20 -1.19
CA GLU A 194 0.18 -21.30 -1.68
C GLU A 194 1.02 -22.40 -2.36
N ARG A 195 1.99 -22.06 -3.21
CA ARG A 195 2.89 -23.08 -3.80
C ARG A 195 3.88 -23.66 -2.78
N LEU A 196 4.29 -22.89 -1.79
CA LEU A 196 5.11 -23.33 -0.67
C LEU A 196 4.33 -24.33 0.18
N PHE A 197 3.05 -24.04 0.45
CA PHE A 197 2.14 -24.94 1.12
C PHE A 197 1.85 -26.19 0.27
N GLN A 198 1.68 -26.04 -1.04
CA GLN A 198 1.54 -27.17 -1.97
C GLN A 198 2.78 -28.08 -1.94
N ARG A 199 3.98 -27.50 -1.92
CA ARG A 199 5.23 -28.22 -1.77
C ARG A 199 5.30 -28.94 -0.42
N TYR A 200 4.86 -28.31 0.66
CA TYR A 200 4.74 -28.97 1.97
C TYR A 200 3.81 -30.19 1.91
N ILE A 201 2.63 -30.08 1.28
CA ILE A 201 1.70 -31.21 1.10
C ILE A 201 2.33 -32.35 0.27
N GLN A 202 3.11 -32.02 -0.76
CA GLN A 202 3.86 -33.02 -1.52
C GLN A 202 4.87 -33.75 -0.64
N HIS A 203 5.65 -33.02 0.15
CA HIS A 203 6.64 -33.60 1.07
C HIS A 203 6.00 -34.56 2.09
N ILE A 204 4.90 -34.18 2.74
CA ILE A 204 4.24 -35.07 3.72
C ILE A 204 3.62 -36.31 3.03
N SER A 205 3.08 -36.15 1.82
CA SER A 205 2.45 -37.25 1.07
C SER A 205 3.48 -38.29 0.62
N HIS A 206 4.65 -37.84 0.14
CA HIS A 206 5.74 -38.74 -0.25
C HIS A 206 6.46 -39.34 0.96
N ALA A 207 6.54 -38.61 2.09
CA ALA A 207 7.08 -39.13 3.34
C ALA A 207 6.24 -40.30 3.88
N ASP A 208 4.91 -40.19 3.82
CA ASP A 208 3.97 -41.24 4.24
C ASP A 208 4.09 -42.52 3.40
N ARG A 209 4.31 -42.37 2.08
CA ARG A 209 4.51 -43.50 1.15
C ARG A 209 5.94 -44.06 1.13
N GLY A 210 6.90 -43.37 1.73
CA GLY A 210 8.32 -43.72 1.66
C GLY A 210 8.91 -43.56 0.26
N GLU A 211 8.33 -42.68 -0.56
CA GLU A 211 8.69 -42.46 -1.96
C GLU A 211 9.54 -41.21 -2.15
N ARG A 212 10.33 -41.18 -3.21
CA ARG A 212 10.97 -39.96 -3.70
C ARG A 212 10.07 -39.26 -4.69
N PHE A 213 10.30 -37.97 -4.91
CA PHE A 213 9.56 -37.19 -5.88
C PHE A 213 10.49 -36.32 -6.72
N ILE A 214 10.03 -35.94 -7.91
CA ILE A 214 10.79 -35.05 -8.78
C ILE A 214 10.50 -33.63 -8.33
N ASN A 215 11.55 -32.91 -7.92
CA ASN A 215 11.43 -31.50 -7.60
C ASN A 215 11.11 -30.71 -8.89
N PRO A 216 9.98 -29.98 -8.93
CA PRO A 216 9.52 -29.30 -10.15
C PRO A 216 10.45 -28.17 -10.62
N ILE A 217 11.35 -27.69 -9.75
CA ILE A 217 12.28 -26.59 -10.04
C ILE A 217 13.64 -27.14 -10.50
N THR A 218 14.15 -28.17 -9.83
CA THR A 218 15.49 -28.72 -10.11
C THR A 218 15.46 -29.90 -11.08
N ALA A 219 14.26 -30.46 -11.35
CA ALA A 219 14.03 -31.71 -12.08
C ALA A 219 14.80 -32.92 -11.51
N ALA A 220 15.32 -32.81 -10.29
CA ALA A 220 16.05 -33.86 -9.59
C ALA A 220 15.10 -34.72 -8.74
N GLU A 221 15.44 -36.00 -8.61
CA GLU A 221 14.73 -36.92 -7.71
C GLU A 221 15.20 -36.68 -6.26
N GLU A 222 14.29 -36.21 -5.41
CA GLU A 222 14.57 -35.80 -4.04
C GLU A 222 13.76 -36.64 -3.04
N ALA A 223 14.37 -36.92 -1.89
CA ALA A 223 13.67 -37.53 -0.77
C ALA A 223 12.90 -36.45 0.02
N PRO A 224 11.78 -36.79 0.68
CA PRO A 224 11.10 -35.86 1.57
C PRO A 224 12.04 -35.29 2.64
N SER A 225 12.07 -33.97 2.78
CA SER A 225 12.93 -33.27 3.72
C SER A 225 12.20 -33.06 5.06
N GLU A 226 12.63 -33.76 6.09
CA GLU A 226 12.10 -33.61 7.46
C GLU A 226 12.33 -32.19 7.99
N SER A 227 13.51 -31.60 7.74
CA SER A 227 13.82 -30.23 8.14
C SER A 227 12.90 -29.20 7.49
N PHE A 228 12.56 -29.39 6.21
CA PHE A 228 11.61 -28.54 5.51
C PHE A 228 10.20 -28.66 6.09
N MET A 229 9.70 -29.89 6.27
CA MET A 229 8.38 -30.12 6.86
C MET A 229 8.25 -29.50 8.26
N CYS A 230 9.25 -29.70 9.13
CA CYS A 230 9.27 -29.07 10.45
C CYS A 230 9.31 -27.55 10.39
N SER A 231 10.03 -26.96 9.42
CA SER A 231 10.13 -25.50 9.28
C SER A 231 8.80 -24.84 8.88
N ILE A 232 7.98 -25.52 8.07
CA ILE A 232 6.63 -25.04 7.71
C ILE A 232 5.66 -25.29 8.88
N GLU A 233 5.72 -26.47 9.50
CA GLU A 233 4.88 -26.84 10.65
C GLU A 233 5.00 -25.84 11.80
N ALA A 234 6.24 -25.45 12.14
CA ALA A 234 6.52 -24.47 13.19
C ALA A 234 5.87 -23.09 12.94
N ARG A 235 5.49 -22.78 11.69
CA ARG A 235 4.84 -21.52 11.31
C ARG A 235 3.30 -21.60 11.31
N ILE A 236 2.73 -22.80 11.20
CA ILE A 236 1.27 -22.98 11.06
C ILE A 236 0.60 -23.65 12.26
N THR A 237 1.38 -24.33 13.11
CA THR A 237 0.87 -25.06 14.28
C THR A 237 1.92 -25.19 15.40
N GLU A 238 1.45 -25.26 16.64
CA GLU A 238 2.29 -25.58 17.82
C GLU A 238 2.48 -27.10 17.99
N THR A 239 1.61 -27.90 17.38
CA THR A 239 1.55 -29.36 17.52
C THR A 239 1.97 -30.07 16.23
N GLY A 240 3.05 -29.60 15.60
CA GLY A 240 3.62 -30.20 14.38
C GLY A 240 4.11 -31.64 14.58
N GLY A 241 4.67 -32.24 13.52
CA GLY A 241 5.20 -33.60 13.55
C GLY A 241 4.29 -34.69 12.95
N PRO A 242 4.62 -35.97 13.14
CA PRO A 242 4.03 -37.09 12.39
C PRO A 242 2.50 -37.23 12.55
N GLU A 243 1.98 -36.99 13.74
CA GLU A 243 0.54 -37.04 14.04
C GLU A 243 -0.22 -35.98 13.23
N PHE A 244 0.28 -34.74 13.23
CA PHE A 244 -0.28 -33.63 12.49
C PHE A 244 -0.28 -33.87 10.98
N ARG A 245 0.82 -34.44 10.44
CA ARG A 245 0.93 -34.79 9.02
C ARG A 245 -0.11 -35.83 8.61
N ARG A 246 -0.30 -36.89 9.42
CA ARG A 246 -1.30 -37.93 9.16
C ARG A 246 -2.72 -37.34 9.14
N GLU A 247 -3.01 -36.39 10.01
CA GLU A 247 -4.29 -35.68 10.00
C GLU A 247 -4.49 -34.88 8.70
N GLN A 248 -3.47 -34.16 8.23
CA GLN A 248 -3.59 -33.39 6.98
C GLN A 248 -3.77 -34.32 5.76
N ILE A 249 -3.07 -35.46 5.71
CA ILE A 249 -3.25 -36.47 4.66
C ILE A 249 -4.67 -37.05 4.69
N ALA A 250 -5.21 -37.33 5.88
CA ALA A 250 -6.58 -37.79 6.04
C ALA A 250 -7.60 -36.77 5.53
N ARG A 251 -7.39 -35.47 5.78
CA ARG A 251 -8.23 -34.38 5.25
C ARG A 251 -8.22 -34.34 3.72
N ILE A 252 -7.07 -34.53 3.09
CA ILE A 252 -6.95 -34.59 1.62
C ILE A 252 -7.72 -35.78 1.08
N ALA A 253 -7.56 -36.97 1.68
CA ALA A 253 -8.25 -38.18 1.25
C ALA A 253 -9.78 -38.04 1.38
N ASP A 254 -10.25 -37.49 2.50
CA ASP A 254 -11.67 -37.24 2.77
C ASP A 254 -12.28 -36.23 1.77
N HIS A 255 -11.53 -35.20 1.38
CA HIS A 255 -11.95 -34.26 0.35
C HIS A 255 -11.99 -34.91 -1.05
N ALA A 256 -10.96 -35.66 -1.41
CA ALA A 256 -10.86 -36.35 -2.71
C ALA A 256 -11.98 -37.39 -2.93
N LEU A 257 -12.50 -37.99 -1.85
CA LEU A 257 -13.65 -38.90 -1.92
C LEU A 257 -14.98 -38.19 -2.21
N ARG A 258 -15.08 -36.88 -1.95
CA ARG A 258 -16.31 -36.09 -2.12
C ARG A 258 -16.34 -35.25 -3.40
N SER A 259 -15.21 -35.10 -4.07
CA SER A 259 -15.07 -34.29 -5.29
C SER A 259 -15.26 -35.18 -6.53
N GLU A 260 -16.18 -34.81 -7.42
CA GLU A 260 -16.50 -35.59 -8.63
C GLU A 260 -15.41 -35.49 -9.72
N ASP A 261 -14.68 -34.38 -9.76
CA ASP A 261 -13.69 -34.07 -10.82
C ASP A 261 -12.22 -34.28 -10.38
N GLY A 262 -11.96 -34.67 -9.12
CA GLY A 262 -10.63 -34.98 -8.61
C GLY A 262 -9.64 -33.80 -8.54
N GLU A 263 -10.10 -32.56 -8.72
CA GLU A 263 -9.28 -31.36 -8.58
C GLU A 263 -9.03 -31.06 -7.10
N LEU A 264 -7.75 -30.96 -6.71
CA LEU A 264 -7.33 -30.66 -5.34
C LEU A 264 -7.10 -29.16 -5.19
N ASP A 265 -8.13 -28.44 -4.75
CA ASP A 265 -8.01 -27.03 -4.33
C ASP A 265 -7.53 -26.95 -2.87
N LEU A 266 -6.23 -26.76 -2.69
CA LEU A 266 -5.63 -26.66 -1.35
C LEU A 266 -6.07 -25.41 -0.59
N GLY A 267 -6.38 -24.32 -1.30
CA GLY A 267 -6.94 -23.09 -0.73
C GLY A 267 -8.29 -23.34 -0.07
N ALA A 268 -9.13 -24.17 -0.69
CA ALA A 268 -10.42 -24.58 -0.14
C ALA A 268 -10.30 -25.60 1.00
N ILE A 269 -9.32 -26.52 0.95
CA ILE A 269 -9.15 -27.58 1.97
C ILE A 269 -8.49 -27.04 3.24
N PHE A 270 -7.56 -26.09 3.10
CA PHE A 270 -6.68 -25.61 4.18
C PHE A 270 -6.66 -24.08 4.35
N PRO A 271 -7.80 -23.37 4.33
CA PRO A 271 -7.81 -21.91 4.39
C PRO A 271 -7.12 -21.38 5.65
N ASP A 272 -7.37 -22.00 6.82
CA ASP A 272 -6.78 -21.56 8.08
C ASP A 272 -5.26 -21.76 8.17
N LEU A 273 -4.72 -22.84 7.58
CA LEU A 273 -3.28 -23.12 7.63
C LEU A 273 -2.51 -22.23 6.66
N ILE A 274 -3.07 -22.00 5.47
CA ILE A 274 -2.50 -21.07 4.48
C ILE A 274 -2.51 -19.66 5.06
N GLN A 275 -3.62 -19.22 5.67
CA GLN A 275 -3.71 -17.91 6.31
C GLN A 275 -2.67 -17.72 7.43
N ARG A 276 -2.44 -18.74 8.27
CA ARG A 276 -1.39 -18.68 9.30
C ARG A 276 0.01 -18.62 8.71
N LEU A 277 0.26 -19.37 7.64
CA LEU A 277 1.55 -19.34 6.95
C LEU A 277 1.80 -17.95 6.35
N GLU A 278 0.81 -17.39 5.65
CA GLU A 278 0.84 -16.05 5.10
C GLU A 278 1.09 -15.00 6.19
N ALA A 279 0.39 -15.10 7.32
CA ALA A 279 0.57 -14.20 8.45
C ALA A 279 2.00 -14.30 9.03
N SER A 280 2.56 -15.50 9.17
CA SER A 280 3.93 -15.69 9.68
C SER A 280 4.98 -15.06 8.78
N TYR A 281 4.90 -15.28 7.47
CA TYR A 281 5.82 -14.67 6.50
C TYR A 281 5.65 -13.15 6.43
N TYR A 282 4.41 -12.68 6.54
CA TYR A 282 4.11 -11.25 6.58
C TYR A 282 4.71 -10.57 7.82
N GLU A 283 4.62 -11.18 9.00
CA GLU A 283 5.24 -10.65 10.22
C GLU A 283 6.77 -10.63 10.14
N GLU A 284 7.39 -11.70 9.62
CA GLU A 284 8.83 -11.76 9.41
C GLU A 284 9.30 -10.68 8.42
N TYR A 285 8.59 -10.55 7.29
CA TYR A 285 8.81 -9.49 6.31
C TYR A 285 8.69 -8.10 6.94
N ARG A 286 7.63 -7.85 7.71
CA ARG A 286 7.41 -6.56 8.39
C ARG A 286 8.54 -6.24 9.36
N ARG A 287 9.03 -7.23 10.10
CA ARG A 287 10.15 -7.06 11.03
C ARG A 287 11.45 -6.71 10.29
N GLU A 288 11.75 -7.40 9.20
CA GLU A 288 12.93 -7.13 8.38
C GLU A 288 12.86 -5.76 7.72
N LEU A 289 11.71 -5.44 7.11
CA LEU A 289 11.49 -4.13 6.51
C LEU A 289 11.63 -3.03 7.57
N ARG A 290 11.04 -3.18 8.76
CA ARG A 290 11.20 -2.22 9.86
C ARG A 290 12.67 -2.00 10.22
N ALA A 291 13.44 -3.07 10.40
CA ALA A 291 14.85 -2.96 10.74
C ALA A 291 15.65 -2.22 9.66
N LEU A 292 15.37 -2.51 8.39
CA LEU A 292 15.96 -1.82 7.26
C LEU A 292 15.58 -0.33 7.21
N LEU A 293 14.31 0.00 7.48
CA LEU A 293 13.81 1.37 7.55
C LEU A 293 14.43 2.17 8.71
N GLU A 294 14.57 1.58 9.89
CA GLU A 294 15.26 2.21 11.03
C GLU A 294 16.72 2.53 10.70
N ALA A 295 17.45 1.57 10.10
CA ALA A 295 18.82 1.80 9.67
C ALA A 295 18.92 2.88 8.58
N ALA A 296 17.97 2.92 7.63
CA ALA A 296 17.91 3.96 6.61
C ALA A 296 17.60 5.34 7.21
N LYS A 297 16.69 5.44 8.18
CA LYS A 297 16.38 6.67 8.93
C LYS A 297 17.63 7.23 9.61
N ASP A 298 18.35 6.39 10.35
CA ASP A 298 19.57 6.79 11.06
C ASP A 298 20.66 7.26 10.09
N ARG A 299 20.82 6.53 8.97
CA ARG A 299 21.78 6.88 7.92
C ARG A 299 21.48 8.21 7.24
N LEU A 300 20.22 8.45 6.88
CA LEU A 300 19.77 9.70 6.27
C LEU A 300 19.90 10.88 7.24
N SER A 301 19.53 10.68 8.51
CA SER A 301 19.66 11.69 9.56
C SER A 301 21.12 12.12 9.75
N ALA A 302 22.04 11.15 9.82
CA ALA A 302 23.48 11.43 9.92
C ALA A 302 23.99 12.21 8.69
N ALA A 303 23.60 11.81 7.48
CA ALA A 303 24.02 12.48 6.25
C ALA A 303 23.57 13.96 6.19
N LEU A 304 22.34 14.26 6.65
CA LEU A 304 21.81 15.62 6.67
C LEU A 304 22.46 16.51 7.73
N VAL A 305 22.84 15.94 8.88
CA VAL A 305 23.60 16.65 9.91
C VAL A 305 25.01 16.99 9.40
N ASP A 306 25.69 16.02 8.78
CA ASP A 306 27.02 16.23 8.19
C ASP A 306 27.00 17.31 7.10
N GLU A 307 25.98 17.32 6.24
CA GLU A 307 25.78 18.35 5.22
C GLU A 307 25.61 19.75 5.84
N ALA A 308 24.79 19.87 6.88
CA ALA A 308 24.57 21.14 7.59
C ALA A 308 25.85 21.65 8.27
N GLU A 309 26.64 20.76 8.88
CA GLU A 309 27.92 21.13 9.49
C GLU A 309 28.96 21.60 8.46
N GLN A 310 29.03 20.95 7.30
CA GLN A 310 29.95 21.32 6.21
C GLN A 310 29.59 22.65 5.56
N LEU A 311 28.29 22.98 5.47
CA LEU A 311 27.82 24.29 5.01
C LEU A 311 28.13 25.42 6.01
N GLY A 312 28.14 25.12 7.32
CA GLY A 312 28.46 26.09 8.38
C GLY A 312 29.97 26.30 8.63
N LYS A 313 30.80 25.30 8.33
CA LYS A 313 32.26 25.34 8.50
C LYS A 313 32.91 25.19 7.14
N GLY A 314 33.21 26.31 6.47
CA GLY A 314 33.81 26.35 5.14
C GLY A 314 34.85 25.24 4.91
N SER A 315 34.44 24.25 4.09
CA SER A 315 35.20 23.10 3.57
C SER A 315 36.40 22.63 4.40
N LEU A 316 36.15 21.72 5.35
CA LEU A 316 37.12 20.71 5.75
C LEU A 316 36.47 19.33 5.64
N SER A 317 36.93 18.59 4.63
CA SER A 317 36.50 17.24 4.33
C SER A 317 36.91 16.28 5.45
N SER A 318 35.94 15.53 5.94
CA SER A 318 36.15 14.18 6.44
C SER A 318 35.03 13.32 5.88
N ARG A 319 35.36 12.46 4.91
CA ARG A 319 34.50 11.33 4.53
C ARG A 319 34.47 10.39 5.72
N PRO A 320 33.30 10.06 6.30
CA PRO A 320 33.22 8.97 7.25
C PRO A 320 33.50 7.66 6.50
N ASP A 321 34.48 6.92 6.98
CA ASP A 321 34.77 5.55 6.55
C ASP A 321 33.67 4.57 7.03
N SER A 322 33.45 3.57 6.16
CA SER A 322 32.90 2.23 6.40
C SER A 322 31.38 1.99 6.28
N ASP A 323 31.07 1.37 5.13
CA ASP A 323 30.09 0.31 4.82
C ASP A 323 28.84 0.22 5.72
N PRO A 324 27.78 0.98 5.39
CA PRO A 324 26.41 0.59 5.74
C PRO A 324 26.14 -0.80 5.17
N SER A 325 25.25 -1.60 5.77
CA SER A 325 24.76 -2.80 5.08
C SER A 325 24.44 -2.41 3.63
N SER A 326 25.05 -3.11 2.66
CA SER A 326 24.85 -2.91 1.21
C SER A 326 23.38 -2.63 0.88
N ASP A 327 22.47 -3.26 1.62
CA ASP A 327 21.03 -3.20 1.47
C ASP A 327 20.42 -1.83 1.83
N VAL A 328 20.96 -1.09 2.81
CA VAL A 328 20.47 0.25 3.20
C VAL A 328 20.79 1.26 2.11
N GLU A 329 22.04 1.27 1.63
CA GLU A 329 22.45 2.16 0.54
C GLU A 329 21.76 1.74 -0.78
N ALA A 330 21.53 0.44 -1.00
CA ALA A 330 20.73 -0.04 -2.12
C ALA A 330 19.27 0.43 -2.04
N LEU A 331 18.63 0.38 -0.86
CA LEU A 331 17.29 0.91 -0.64
C LEU A 331 17.24 2.41 -0.92
N ILE A 332 18.12 3.21 -0.29
CA ILE A 332 18.16 4.67 -0.46
C ILE A 332 18.43 5.02 -1.93
N GLY A 333 19.42 4.37 -2.56
CA GLY A 333 19.74 4.53 -3.97
C GLY A 333 18.56 4.17 -4.87
N SER A 334 17.88 3.04 -4.62
CA SER A 334 16.70 2.64 -5.37
C SER A 334 15.54 3.63 -5.20
N MET A 335 15.33 4.18 -4.01
CA MET A 335 14.26 5.15 -3.77
C MET A 335 14.52 6.46 -4.51
N ARG A 336 15.77 6.90 -4.54
CA ARG A 336 16.20 8.07 -5.32
C ARG A 336 16.05 7.82 -6.83
N ASP A 337 16.61 6.72 -7.32
CA ASP A 337 16.79 6.52 -8.76
C ASP A 337 15.48 6.08 -9.46
N ARG A 338 14.61 5.31 -8.79
CA ARG A 338 13.33 4.84 -9.37
C ARG A 338 12.15 5.74 -9.08
N TYR A 339 12.10 6.34 -7.88
CA TYR A 339 10.93 7.08 -7.40
C TYR A 339 11.20 8.58 -7.20
N GLY A 340 12.44 9.05 -7.38
CA GLY A 340 12.78 10.47 -7.37
C GLY A 340 12.85 11.09 -5.97
N TYR A 341 13.06 10.29 -4.93
CA TYR A 341 13.17 10.81 -3.57
C TYR A 341 14.52 11.49 -3.31
N ASP A 342 14.45 12.72 -2.81
CA ASP A 342 15.57 13.40 -2.13
C ASP A 342 15.77 12.83 -0.70
N PRO A 343 16.99 12.87 -0.12
CA PRO A 343 17.24 12.38 1.24
C PRO A 343 16.29 12.93 2.31
N ARG A 344 15.92 14.22 2.25
CA ARG A 344 14.98 14.83 3.20
C ARG A 344 13.56 14.29 3.01
N ALA A 345 13.12 14.17 1.77
CA ALA A 345 11.81 13.62 1.44
C ALA A 345 11.68 12.15 1.86
N LEU A 346 12.74 11.35 1.62
CA LEU A 346 12.78 9.95 2.01
C LEU A 346 12.77 9.79 3.52
N LEU A 347 13.52 10.63 4.25
CA LEU A 347 13.53 10.62 5.70
C LEU A 347 12.12 10.88 6.26
N VAL A 348 11.43 11.92 5.77
CA VAL A 348 10.05 12.24 6.19
C VAL A 348 9.09 11.07 5.92
N LEU A 349 9.21 10.41 4.77
CA LEU A 349 8.39 9.24 4.45
C LEU A 349 8.66 8.10 5.45
N ILE A 350 9.93 7.74 5.65
CA ILE A 350 10.35 6.63 6.50
C ILE A 350 9.92 6.87 7.95
N GLU A 351 10.18 8.06 8.50
CA GLU A 351 9.77 8.42 9.86
C GLU A 351 8.26 8.34 10.02
N THR A 352 7.51 8.82 9.03
CA THR A 352 6.04 8.76 9.10
C THR A 352 5.54 7.31 9.01
N ILE A 353 6.11 6.47 8.15
CA ILE A 353 5.72 5.05 8.06
C ILE A 353 6.08 4.31 9.35
N LEU A 354 7.29 4.48 9.87
CA LEU A 354 7.72 3.85 11.13
C LEU A 354 6.76 4.23 12.26
N ARG A 355 6.41 5.51 12.39
CA ARG A 355 5.46 6.00 13.39
C ARG A 355 4.07 5.41 13.23
N GLU A 356 3.50 5.50 12.04
CA GLU A 356 2.07 5.22 11.83
C GLU A 356 1.76 3.73 11.60
N ARG A 357 2.76 2.94 11.17
CA ARG A 357 2.57 1.53 10.79
C ARG A 357 3.39 0.55 11.65
N TYR A 358 4.47 0.98 12.31
CA TYR A 358 5.41 0.07 12.99
C TYR A 358 5.65 0.34 14.49
N GLU A 359 5.23 1.46 15.06
CA GLU A 359 5.45 1.79 16.49
C GLU A 359 4.74 0.84 17.47
N PHE A 360 3.66 0.16 17.06
CA PHE A 360 2.87 -0.72 17.94
C PHE A 360 3.27 -2.20 17.92
N ILE A 361 4.37 -2.55 17.25
CA ILE A 361 4.91 -3.91 17.23
C ILE A 361 6.02 -3.98 18.28
N GLY A 362 5.66 -4.26 19.53
CA GLY A 362 6.58 -4.32 20.68
C GLY A 362 6.25 -5.48 21.60
#